data_AF-A0A838UF51-F1
#
_entry.id   AF-A0A838UF51-F1
#
_cell.length_a   1.000
_cell.length_b   1.000
_cell.length_c   1.000
_cell.angle_alpha   90.00
_cell.angle_beta   90.00
_cell.angle_gamma   90.00
#
_symmetry.space_group_name_H-M   'P 1'
#
loop_
_entity.id
_entity.type
_entity.pdbx_description
1 polymer ?
#
loop_
_entity_poly.entity_id
_entity_poly.type
_entity_poly.pdbx_seq_one_letter_code
_entity_poly.pdbx_strand_id
1 'polypeptide(L)' 'MSAMQSEVFEAFRAIDIPEDKAMKAATALSKRDDDVISVKGELLLIKWMMGFVLAFQVAIFAKLFLH' A
#
# COMPACT_ATOMS: atom_id res chain seq x y z
N MET A 1 -12.53 -8.64 8.07
CA MET A 1 -12.23 -9.14 6.72
C MET A 1 -12.01 -7.93 5.81
N SER A 2 -10.96 -7.94 5.00
CA SER A 2 -10.83 -6.94 3.92
C SER A 2 -11.92 -7.18 2.87
N ALA A 3 -12.25 -6.16 2.06
CA ALA A 3 -13.25 -6.30 0.99
C ALA A 3 -12.91 -7.48 0.06
N MET A 4 -11.63 -7.62 -0.31
CA MET A 4 -11.13 -8.72 -1.13
C MET A 4 -11.27 -10.09 -0.45
N GLN A 5 -11.05 -10.20 0.87
CA GLN A 5 -11.29 -11.46 1.59
C GLN A 5 -12.74 -11.90 1.51
N SER A 6 -13.69 -10.96 1.62
CA SER A 6 -15.12 -11.25 1.55
C SER A 6 -15.50 -11.75 0.15
N GLU A 7 -15.06 -11.05 -0.89
CA GLU A 7 -15.35 -11.39 -2.29
C GLU A 7 -14.78 -12.77 -2.68
N VAL A 8 -13.54 -13.05 -2.31
CA VAL A 8 -12.89 -14.34 -2.61
C VAL A 8 -13.54 -15.47 -1.80
N PHE A 9 -13.89 -15.22 -0.54
CA PHE A 9 -14.58 -16.21 0.29
C PHE A 9 -15.97 -16.55 -0.28
N GLU A 10 -16.76 -15.54 -0.65
CA GLU A 10 -18.07 -15.73 -1.28
C GLU A 10 -17.96 -16.46 -2.61
N ALA A 11 -16.98 -16.10 -3.45
CA ALA A 11 -16.73 -16.80 -4.71
C ALA A 11 -16.38 -18.29 -4.51
N PHE A 12 -15.56 -18.61 -3.51
CA PHE A 12 -15.25 -20.01 -3.17
C PHE A 12 -16.46 -20.74 -2.57
N ARG A 13 -17.30 -20.07 -1.78
CA ARG A 13 -18.54 -20.65 -1.28
C ARG A 13 -19.55 -20.91 -2.41
N ALA A 14 -19.59 -20.06 -3.44
CA ALA A 14 -20.45 -20.24 -4.61
C ALA A 14 -20.09 -21.46 -5.48
N ILE A 15 -18.89 -22.02 -5.33
CA ILE A 15 -18.44 -23.25 -5.98
C ILE A 15 -18.32 -24.43 -4.99
N ASP A 16 -19.07 -24.38 -3.89
CA ASP A 16 -19.17 -25.42 -2.85
C ASP A 16 -17.83 -25.81 -2.18
N ILE A 17 -16.86 -24.90 -2.14
CA ILE A 17 -15.65 -25.14 -1.34
C ILE A 17 -16.01 -25.10 0.17
N PRO A 18 -15.51 -26.04 0.97
CA PRO A 18 -15.69 -26.05 2.41
C PRO A 18 -15.20 -24.74 3.06
N GLU A 19 -15.95 -24.25 4.05
CA GLU A 19 -15.71 -22.96 4.71
C GLU A 19 -14.28 -22.77 5.22
N ASP A 20 -13.71 -23.78 5.90
CA ASP A 20 -12.32 -23.73 6.40
C ASP A 20 -11.30 -23.53 5.26
N LYS A 21 -11.52 -24.15 4.10
CA LYS A 21 -10.63 -24.01 2.93
C LYS A 21 -10.83 -22.67 2.24
N ALA A 22 -12.08 -22.21 2.09
CA ALA A 22 -12.39 -20.92 1.52
C ALA A 22 -11.79 -19.77 2.37
N MET A 23 -11.93 -19.86 3.70
CA MET A 23 -11.41 -18.86 4.63
C MET A 23 -9.87 -18.84 4.65
N LYS A 24 -9.21 -20.01 4.65
CA LYS A 24 -7.75 -20.08 4.54
C LYS A 24 -7.23 -19.49 3.23
N ALA A 25 -7.87 -19.78 2.11
CA ALA A 25 -7.47 -19.26 0.80
C ALA A 25 -7.66 -17.74 0.71
N ALA A 26 -8.80 -17.21 1.16
CA ALA A 26 -9.05 -15.77 1.23
C ALA A 26 -8.05 -15.05 2.14
N THR A 27 -7.72 -15.65 3.29
CA THR A 27 -6.73 -15.12 4.23
C THR A 27 -5.34 -15.07 3.62
N ALA A 28 -4.93 -16.13 2.93
CA ALA A 28 -3.63 -16.21 2.25
C ALA A 28 -3.50 -15.15 1.13
N LEU A 29 -4.57 -14.88 0.37
CA LEU A 29 -4.57 -13.84 -0.66
C LEU A 29 -4.45 -12.43 -0.06
N SER A 30 -5.14 -12.14 1.03
CA SER A 30 -5.14 -10.81 1.65
C SER A 30 -3.81 -10.42 2.29
N LYS A 31 -2.95 -11.40 2.60
CA LYS A 31 -1.65 -11.12 3.22
C LYS A 31 -0.74 -10.25 2.35
N ARG A 32 -0.93 -10.28 1.01
CA ARG A 32 -0.21 -9.41 0.08
C ARG A 32 -0.65 -7.94 0.15
N ASP A 33 -1.87 -7.66 0.58
CA ASP A 33 -2.36 -6.27 0.64
C ASP A 33 -1.68 -5.50 1.76
N ASP A 34 -1.42 -6.15 2.89
CA ASP A 34 -0.73 -5.55 4.04
C ASP A 34 0.69 -5.11 3.68
N ASP A 35 1.42 -5.95 2.93
CA ASP A 35 2.76 -5.64 2.43
C ASP A 35 2.73 -4.47 1.43
N VAL A 36 1.70 -4.39 0.58
CA VAL A 36 1.56 -3.29 -0.39
C VAL A 36 1.19 -1.98 0.31
N ILE A 37 0.35 -2.02 1.35
CA ILE A 37 -0.05 -0.84 2.12
C ILE A 37 1.16 -0.26 2.86
N SER A 38 1.97 -1.11 3.52
CA SER A 38 3.18 -0.66 4.22
C SER A 38 4.17 -0.02 3.25
N VAL A 39 4.46 -0.66 2.11
CA VAL A 39 5.35 -0.13 1.07
C VAL A 39 4.84 1.20 0.50
N LYS A 40 3.52 1.35 0.29
CA LYS A 40 2.93 2.63 -0.16
C LYS A 40 3.13 3.74 0.88
N GLY A 41 3.00 3.42 2.17
CA GLY A 41 3.26 4.35 3.27
C GLY A 41 4.71 4.82 3.30
N GLU A 42 5.66 3.88 3.20
CA GLU A 42 7.10 4.19 3.13
C GLU A 42 7.44 5.03 1.90
N LEU A 43 6.89 4.71 0.73
CA LEU A 43 7.07 5.49 -0.50
C LEU A 43 6.52 6.92 -0.37
N LEU A 44 5.40 7.11 0.30
CA LEU A 44 4.83 8.43 0.55
C LEU A 44 5.77 9.28 1.42
N LEU A 45 6.32 8.67 2.48
CA LEU A 45 7.29 9.32 3.36
C LEU A 45 8.55 9.73 2.58
N ILE A 46 9.11 8.81 1.78
CA ILE A 46 10.29 9.09 0.95
C ILE A 46 10.01 10.24 -0.02
N LYS A 47 8.84 10.28 -0.66
CA LYS A 47 8.46 11.37 -1.56
C LYS A 47 8.44 12.72 -0.84
N TRP A 48 7.90 12.77 0.38
CA TRP A 48 7.90 13.99 1.18
C TRP A 48 9.30 14.45 1.58
N MET A 49 10.15 13.52 2.01
CA MET A 49 11.55 13.81 2.37
C MET A 49 12.32 14.35 1.16
N MET A 50 12.19 13.70 0.00
CA MET A 50 12.83 14.15 -1.24
C MET A 50 12.30 15.51 -1.68
N GLY A 51 10.99 15.74 -1.60
CA GLY A 51 10.38 17.04 -1.89
C GLY A 51 10.93 18.15 -1.01
N PHE A 52 11.08 17.89 0.30
CA PHE A 52 11.67 18.84 1.24
C PHE A 52 13.13 19.16 0.92
N VAL A 53 13.95 18.14 0.63
CA VAL A 53 15.35 18.31 0.25
C VAL A 53 15.48 19.14 -1.03
N LEU A 54 14.67 18.85 -2.05
CA LEU A 54 14.65 19.61 -3.30
C LEU A 54 14.21 21.07 -3.07
N ALA A 55 13.16 21.30 -2.28
CA ALA A 55 12.72 22.65 -1.93
C ALA A 55 13.81 23.44 -1.20
N PHE A 56 14.55 22.80 -0.29
CA PHE A 56 15.66 23.41 0.43
C PHE A 56 16.83 23.75 -0.51
N GLN A 57 17.18 22.85 -1.43
CA GLN A 57 18.19 23.11 -2.46
C GLN A 57 17.80 24.30 -3.34
N VAL A 58 16.55 24.34 -3.82
CA VAL A 58 16.04 25.47 -4.62
C VAL A 58 16.06 26.76 -3.82
N ALA A 59 15.68 26.73 -2.53
CA ALA A 59 15.71 27.91 -1.67
C ALA A 59 17.15 28.44 -1.46
N ILE A 60 18.12 27.54 -1.26
CA ILE A 60 19.54 27.91 -1.17
C ILE A 60 19.98 28.54 -2.49
N PHE A 61 19.71 27.90 -3.63
CA PHE A 61 20.10 28.43 -4.94
C PHE A 61 19.44 29.77 -5.23
N ALA A 62 18.15 29.93 -4.93
CA ALA A 62 17.47 31.21 -5.05
C ALA A 62 18.13 32.28 -4.18
N LYS A 63 18.47 31.97 -2.92
CA LYS A 63 19.18 32.91 -2.05
C LYS A 63 20.60 33.23 -2.53
N LEU A 64 21.27 32.31 -3.21
CA LEU A 64 22.66 32.46 -3.64
C LEU A 64 22.79 33.18 -5.00
N PHE A 65 21.77 33.08 -5.86
CA PHE A 65 21.79 33.59 -7.23
C PHE A 65 20.74 34.66 -7.55
N LEU A 66 19.64 34.74 -6.79
CA LEU A 66 18.62 35.80 -6.89
C LEU A 66 18.77 36.84 -5.78
N HIS A 67 19.97 36.93 -5.20
CA HIS A 67 20.42 37.99 -4.31
C HIS A 67 21.64 38.67 -4.90
#